data_AF-A0A1H9ZW75-F1
#
_entry.id   AF-A0A1H9ZW75-F1
#
_cell.length_a   1.000
_cell.length_b   1.000
_cell.length_c   1.000
_cell.angle_alpha   90.00
_cell.angle_beta   90.00
_cell.angle_gamma   90.00
#
_symmetry.space_group_name_H-M   'P 1'
#
loop_
_entity.id
_entity.type
_entity.pdbx_description
1 polymer ?
#
loop_
_entity_poly.entity_id
_entity_poly.type
_entity_poly.pdbx_seq_one_letter_code
_entity_poly.pdbx_strand_id
1 'polypeptide(L)'
;MQEKAILYRRLIMRKKVENCYFLKGRDGLILEAILLGLLVGKMRGGKLKRLTPSVLRFSWIIFFAFALQIGISIMNFLGHPFFIQHRMMAYVVSYVLLFLSLFLNMDFKCMWFIMVGAIANFAAIMLNGGSMPVDLMVLENLGFENMLNSIQQGALPHYIPLEEAGAYTRYLGKSLSMPDIYPLKQIFSIGDLFISAGIFFLIQNMMIPSVYNRTSKIIRFDHKAKVFK
;
A
#
# COMPACT_ATOMS: atom_id res chain seq x y z
N MET A 1 36.67 -6.59 25.15
CA MET A 1 35.84 -5.44 24.70
C MET A 1 35.62 -5.41 23.18
N GLN A 2 36.62 -5.73 22.36
CA GLN A 2 36.48 -5.75 20.88
C GLN A 2 35.46 -6.76 20.35
N GLU A 3 35.34 -7.96 20.93
CA GLU A 3 34.34 -8.96 20.52
C GLU A 3 32.89 -8.49 20.68
N LYS A 4 32.56 -7.84 21.80
CA LYS A 4 31.21 -7.28 22.00
C LYS A 4 30.92 -6.15 21.01
N ALA A 5 31.91 -5.33 20.66
CA ALA A 5 31.75 -4.27 19.66
C ALA A 5 31.60 -4.82 18.23
N ILE A 6 32.26 -5.94 17.90
CA ILE A 6 32.11 -6.65 16.62
C ILE A 6 30.75 -7.34 16.56
N LEU A 7 30.29 -7.96 17.64
CA LEU A 7 28.96 -8.55 17.75
C LEU A 7 27.87 -7.47 17.63
N TYR A 8 28.06 -6.31 18.28
CA TYR A 8 27.15 -5.17 18.17
C TYR A 8 27.13 -4.59 16.75
N ARG A 9 28.29 -4.46 16.09
CA ARG A 9 28.35 -4.07 14.67
C ARG A 9 27.70 -5.11 13.74
N ARG A 10 27.84 -6.41 14.01
CA ARG A 10 27.14 -7.47 13.25
C ARG A 10 25.64 -7.43 13.48
N LEU A 11 25.16 -7.17 14.70
CA LEU A 11 23.74 -7.01 15.01
C LEU A 11 23.15 -5.75 14.36
N ILE A 12 23.91 -4.64 14.36
CA ILE A 12 23.51 -3.41 13.67
C ILE A 12 23.53 -3.59 12.15
N MET A 13 24.53 -4.29 11.58
CA MET A 13 24.58 -4.59 10.15
C MET A 13 23.51 -5.62 9.73
N ARG A 14 23.18 -6.61 10.58
CA ARG A 14 22.01 -7.49 10.42
C ARG A 14 20.73 -6.66 10.35
N LYS A 15 20.50 -5.77 11.33
CA LYS A 15 19.37 -4.82 11.31
C LYS A 15 19.35 -3.90 10.08
N LYS A 16 20.52 -3.46 9.58
CA LYS A 16 20.63 -2.57 8.42
C LYS A 16 20.35 -3.28 7.09
N VAL A 17 20.67 -4.57 7.00
CA VAL A 17 20.37 -5.41 5.82
C VAL A 17 18.94 -5.96 5.90
N GLU A 18 18.43 -6.26 7.11
CA GLU A 18 17.02 -6.56 7.38
C GLU A 18 16.08 -5.40 6.98
N ASN A 19 16.52 -4.15 7.15
CA ASN A 19 15.82 -2.96 6.65
C ASN A 19 15.62 -2.94 5.12
N CYS A 20 16.40 -3.71 4.34
CA CYS A 20 16.25 -3.78 2.89
C CYS A 20 15.17 -4.79 2.47
N TYR A 21 14.86 -5.77 3.33
CA TYR A 21 13.87 -6.82 3.06
C TYR A 21 12.46 -6.46 3.53
N PHE A 22 12.36 -5.62 4.57
CA PHE A 22 11.09 -5.10 5.07
C PHE A 22 10.29 -4.34 4.00
N LEU A 23 10.97 -3.78 2.98
CA LEU A 23 10.37 -3.03 1.89
C LEU A 23 9.91 -3.88 0.69
N LYS A 24 10.10 -5.21 0.69
CA LYS A 24 10.10 -6.01 -0.56
C LYS A 24 8.95 -6.99 -0.77
N GLY A 25 7.90 -6.90 0.05
CA GLY A 25 6.64 -7.63 -0.17
C GLY A 25 5.58 -6.74 -0.82
N ARG A 26 4.71 -6.16 0.01
CA ARG A 26 3.63 -5.25 -0.41
C ARG A 26 4.15 -3.90 -0.90
N ASP A 27 5.15 -3.36 -0.22
CA ASP A 27 5.60 -1.99 -0.44
C ASP A 27 6.34 -1.84 -1.78
N GLY A 28 7.06 -2.88 -2.22
CA GLY A 28 7.71 -2.95 -3.52
C GLY A 28 6.73 -2.81 -4.68
N LEU A 29 5.64 -3.59 -4.68
CA LEU A 29 4.65 -3.57 -5.76
C LEU A 29 3.93 -2.21 -5.86
N ILE A 30 3.61 -1.60 -4.72
CA ILE A 30 2.99 -0.26 -4.67
C ILE A 30 3.96 0.79 -5.22
N LEU A 31 5.24 0.74 -4.85
CA LEU A 31 6.26 1.64 -5.37
C LEU A 31 6.44 1.48 -6.89
N GLU A 32 6.46 0.25 -7.39
CA GLU A 32 6.50 -0.04 -8.82
C GLU A 32 5.29 0.54 -9.55
N ALA A 33 4.09 0.34 -9.02
CA ALA A 33 2.87 0.93 -9.57
C ALA A 33 2.90 2.46 -9.61
N ILE A 34 3.47 3.09 -8.58
CA ILE A 34 3.65 4.55 -8.54
C ILE A 34 4.61 4.99 -9.66
N LEU A 35 5.79 4.35 -9.75
CA LEU A 35 6.80 4.69 -10.76
C LEU A 35 6.29 4.48 -12.18
N LEU A 36 5.66 3.33 -12.45
CA LEU A 36 5.07 3.01 -13.75
C LEU A 36 3.91 3.96 -14.08
N GLY A 37 3.08 4.30 -13.09
CA GLY A 37 1.97 5.24 -13.26
C GLY A 37 2.46 6.63 -13.65
N LEU A 38 3.55 7.10 -13.02
CA LEU A 38 4.20 8.36 -13.35
C LEU A 38 4.82 8.34 -14.75
N LEU A 39 5.52 7.26 -15.11
CA LEU A 39 6.16 7.11 -16.42
C LEU A 39 5.12 7.10 -17.54
N VAL A 40 4.12 6.21 -17.44
CA VAL A 40 3.04 6.09 -18.43
C VAL A 40 2.19 7.35 -18.46
N GLY A 41 1.89 7.95 -17.30
CA GLY A 41 1.17 9.22 -17.22
C GLY A 41 1.89 10.36 -17.93
N LYS A 42 3.22 10.42 -17.81
CA LYS A 42 4.06 11.39 -18.53
C LYS A 42 4.09 11.11 -20.03
N MET A 43 4.22 9.85 -20.45
CA MET A 43 4.16 9.45 -21.87
C MET A 43 2.82 9.79 -22.51
N ARG A 44 1.71 9.72 -21.75
CA ARG A 44 0.36 10.12 -22.19
C ARG A 44 0.14 11.64 -22.20
N GLY A 45 1.18 12.45 -22.01
CA GLY A 45 1.10 13.92 -22.01
C GLY A 45 0.60 14.53 -20.69
N GLY A 46 0.57 13.76 -19.61
CA GLY A 46 0.19 14.22 -18.28
C GLY A 46 1.26 15.14 -17.65
N LYS A 47 0.82 16.04 -16.75
CA LYS A 47 1.71 17.01 -16.08
C LYS A 47 1.85 16.68 -14.60
N LEU A 48 3.08 16.55 -14.09
CA LEU A 48 3.34 16.28 -12.67
C LEU A 48 2.75 17.36 -11.74
N LYS A 49 2.70 18.62 -12.20
CA LYS A 49 2.11 19.74 -11.45
C LYS A 49 0.63 19.53 -11.08
N ARG A 50 -0.06 18.57 -11.72
CA ARG A 50 -1.47 18.22 -11.46
C ARG A 50 -1.66 17.11 -10.43
N LEU A 51 -0.59 16.48 -9.97
CA LEU A 51 -0.61 15.55 -8.84
C LEU A 51 -0.78 16.33 -7.53
N THR A 52 -1.85 17.11 -7.45
CA THR A 52 -2.17 17.89 -6.26
C THR A 52 -3.15 17.09 -5.41
N PRO A 53 -2.93 16.98 -4.10
CA PRO A 53 -3.86 16.28 -3.19
C PRO A 53 -5.30 16.82 -3.30
N SER A 54 -5.49 18.09 -3.64
CA SER A 54 -6.79 18.76 -3.76
C SER A 54 -7.77 18.13 -4.76
N VAL A 55 -7.31 17.28 -5.67
CA VAL A 55 -8.18 16.55 -6.60
C VAL A 55 -9.00 15.47 -5.88
N LEU A 56 -8.44 14.88 -4.83
CA LEU A 56 -9.09 13.86 -4.01
C LEU A 56 -9.69 14.49 -2.76
N ARG A 57 -10.94 14.14 -2.46
CA ARG A 57 -11.61 14.61 -1.24
C ARG A 57 -10.91 14.02 -0.03
N PHE A 58 -10.46 14.88 0.88
CA PHE A 58 -9.78 14.48 2.12
C PHE A 58 -8.58 13.52 1.91
N SER A 59 -7.78 13.73 0.87
CA SER A 59 -6.61 12.88 0.59
C SER A 59 -5.56 12.85 1.70
N TRP A 60 -5.54 13.87 2.58
CA TRP A 60 -4.73 13.83 3.80
C TRP A 60 -5.10 12.64 4.72
N ILE A 61 -6.36 12.18 4.72
CA ILE A 61 -6.80 10.99 5.47
C ILE A 61 -6.18 9.72 4.90
N ILE A 62 -6.03 9.61 3.56
CA ILE A 62 -5.34 8.47 2.93
C ILE A 62 -3.90 8.42 3.40
N PHE A 63 -3.17 9.54 3.26
CA PHE A 63 -1.78 9.62 3.70
C PHE A 63 -1.64 9.36 5.20
N PHE A 64 -2.57 9.87 6.00
CA PHE A 64 -2.61 9.62 7.44
C PHE A 64 -2.85 8.14 7.76
N ALA A 65 -3.81 7.48 7.10
CA ALA A 65 -4.08 6.06 7.30
C ALA A 65 -2.87 5.18 6.95
N PHE A 66 -2.16 5.50 5.84
CA PHE A 66 -0.92 4.82 5.48
C PHE A 66 0.22 5.09 6.47
N ALA A 67 0.40 6.35 6.89
CA ALA A 67 1.39 6.70 7.90
C ALA A 67 1.13 5.97 9.23
N LEU A 68 -0.14 5.83 9.61
CA LEU A 68 -0.58 5.09 10.78
C LEU A 68 -0.25 3.59 10.64
N GLN A 69 -0.52 2.96 9.49
CA GLN A 69 -0.13 1.57 9.22
C GLN A 69 1.39 1.35 9.34
N ILE A 70 2.19 2.23 8.72
CA ILE A 70 3.66 2.16 8.79
C ILE A 70 4.13 2.35 10.23
N GLY A 71 3.58 3.33 10.94
CA GLY A 71 3.87 3.61 12.34
C GLY A 71 3.58 2.42 13.25
N ILE A 72 2.40 1.79 13.12
CA ILE A 72 2.05 0.56 13.85
C ILE A 72 3.07 -0.53 13.55
N SER A 73 3.40 -0.75 12.27
CA SER A 73 4.32 -1.82 11.88
C SER A 73 5.73 -1.60 12.44
N ILE A 74 6.22 -0.36 12.47
CA ILE A 74 7.50 -0.01 13.09
C ILE A 74 7.45 -0.22 14.60
N MET A 75 6.40 0.24 15.28
CA MET A 75 6.28 0.12 16.74
C MET A 75 6.15 -1.34 17.19
N ASN A 76 5.46 -2.18 16.41
CA ASN A 76 5.41 -3.62 16.65
C ASN A 76 6.77 -4.29 16.42
N PHE A 77 7.51 -3.89 15.37
CA PHE A 77 8.86 -4.38 15.14
C PHE A 77 9.85 -3.98 16.24
N LEU A 78 9.69 -2.78 16.80
CA LEU A 78 10.49 -2.30 17.94
C LEU A 78 10.14 -3.02 19.26
N GLY A 79 9.14 -3.89 19.27
CA GLY A 79 8.79 -4.71 20.43
C GLY A 79 8.00 -3.95 21.51
N HIS A 80 7.35 -2.83 21.17
CA HIS A 80 6.68 -2.01 22.18
C HIS A 80 5.40 -2.73 22.69
N PRO A 81 5.32 -3.11 23.98
CA PRO A 81 4.30 -4.04 24.48
C PRO A 81 2.87 -3.52 24.30
N PHE A 82 2.65 -2.22 24.46
CA PHE A 82 1.34 -1.58 24.23
C PHE A 82 0.80 -1.79 22.81
N PHE A 83 1.65 -1.67 21.79
CA PHE A 83 1.25 -1.79 20.38
C PHE A 83 1.03 -3.26 20.00
N ILE A 84 1.81 -4.18 20.57
CA ILE A 84 1.63 -5.61 20.36
C ILE A 84 0.28 -6.06 20.94
N GLN A 85 -0.06 -5.62 22.15
CA GLN A 85 -1.33 -5.96 22.81
C GLN A 85 -2.55 -5.38 22.07
N HIS A 86 -2.46 -4.14 21.58
CA HIS A 86 -3.56 -3.45 20.90
C HIS A 86 -3.47 -3.48 19.37
N ARG A 87 -2.63 -4.37 18.81
CA ARG A 87 -2.33 -4.42 17.37
C ARG A 87 -3.59 -4.52 16.53
N MET A 88 -4.53 -5.35 16.95
CA MET A 88 -5.78 -5.60 16.25
C MET A 88 -6.64 -4.35 16.16
N MET A 89 -6.84 -3.67 17.29
CA MET A 89 -7.60 -2.42 17.34
C MET A 89 -6.94 -1.35 16.47
N ALA A 90 -5.61 -1.21 16.56
CA ALA A 90 -4.86 -0.25 15.77
C ALA A 90 -4.98 -0.50 14.26
N TYR A 91 -4.88 -1.77 13.83
CA TYR A 91 -5.09 -2.15 12.43
C TYR A 91 -6.53 -1.88 11.98
N VAL A 92 -7.54 -2.27 12.75
CA VAL A 92 -8.95 -2.01 12.41
C VAL A 92 -9.20 -0.51 12.25
N VAL A 93 -8.73 0.33 13.19
CA VAL A 93 -8.86 1.79 13.08
C VAL A 93 -8.19 2.32 11.81
N SER A 94 -6.98 1.84 11.49
CA SER A 94 -6.29 2.25 10.27
C SER A 94 -7.06 1.88 8.99
N TYR A 95 -7.68 0.69 8.96
CA TYR A 95 -8.49 0.23 7.84
C TYR A 95 -9.83 0.95 7.74
N VAL A 96 -10.47 1.27 8.86
CA VAL A 96 -11.70 2.08 8.88
C VAL A 96 -11.43 3.47 8.30
N LEU A 97 -10.33 4.12 8.70
CA LEU A 97 -9.93 5.42 8.13
C LEU A 97 -9.64 5.31 6.63
N LEU A 98 -8.94 4.25 6.22
CA LEU A 98 -8.67 3.98 4.81
C LEU A 98 -9.97 3.78 4.02
N PHE A 99 -10.89 2.92 4.49
CA PHE A 99 -12.15 2.65 3.83
C PHE A 99 -13.05 3.87 3.76
N LEU A 100 -13.12 4.66 4.84
CA LEU A 100 -13.87 5.92 4.84
C LEU A 100 -13.34 6.86 3.75
N SER A 101 -12.01 6.99 3.65
CA SER A 101 -11.41 7.86 2.64
C SER A 101 -11.62 7.34 1.22
N LEU A 102 -11.51 6.02 1.00
CA LEU A 102 -11.78 5.41 -0.30
C LEU A 102 -13.25 5.54 -0.71
N PHE A 103 -14.17 5.36 0.25
CA PHE A 103 -15.61 5.50 0.03
C PHE A 103 -15.98 6.92 -0.42
N LEU A 104 -15.40 7.94 0.22
CA LEU A 104 -15.60 9.34 -0.15
C LEU A 104 -15.05 9.72 -1.54
N ASN A 105 -14.21 8.85 -2.13
CA ASN A 105 -13.59 9.04 -3.45
C ASN A 105 -14.06 8.02 -4.49
N MET A 106 -15.14 7.26 -4.23
CA MET A 106 -15.68 6.26 -5.18
C MET A 106 -16.15 6.83 -6.53
N ASP A 107 -16.32 8.15 -6.64
CA ASP A 107 -16.58 8.85 -7.91
C ASP A 107 -15.50 8.52 -8.97
N PHE A 108 -14.27 8.22 -8.53
CA PHE A 108 -13.20 7.77 -9.41
C PHE A 108 -13.28 6.25 -9.60
N LYS A 109 -13.49 5.79 -10.85
CA LYS A 109 -13.52 4.35 -11.20
C LYS A 109 -12.29 3.58 -10.70
N CYS A 110 -11.12 4.22 -10.65
CA CYS A 110 -9.89 3.60 -10.14
C CYS A 110 -9.95 3.25 -8.65
N MET A 111 -10.74 3.99 -7.86
CA MET A 111 -10.88 3.72 -6.42
C MET A 111 -11.59 2.40 -6.14
N TRP A 112 -12.40 1.89 -7.07
CA TRP A 112 -13.00 0.57 -6.94
C TRP A 112 -11.94 -0.54 -6.91
N PHE A 113 -10.91 -0.46 -7.75
CA PHE A 113 -9.79 -1.42 -7.72
C PHE A 113 -9.07 -1.39 -6.37
N ILE A 114 -8.79 -0.19 -5.84
CA ILE A 114 -8.14 -0.03 -4.54
C ILE A 114 -9.03 -0.54 -3.41
N MET A 115 -10.32 -0.24 -3.45
CA MET A 115 -11.30 -0.67 -2.44
C MET A 115 -11.43 -2.20 -2.40
N VAL A 116 -11.62 -2.85 -3.55
CA VAL A 116 -11.74 -4.31 -3.63
C VAL A 116 -10.46 -4.98 -3.12
N GLY A 117 -9.29 -4.50 -3.52
CA GLY A 117 -8.03 -5.05 -3.04
C GLY A 117 -7.81 -4.81 -1.53
N ALA A 118 -8.20 -3.64 -1.02
CA ALA A 118 -8.13 -3.34 0.41
C ALA A 118 -9.09 -4.19 1.25
N ILE A 119 -10.31 -4.46 0.75
CA ILE A 119 -11.27 -5.37 1.39
C ILE A 119 -10.71 -6.80 1.41
N ALA A 120 -10.14 -7.27 0.28
CA ALA A 120 -9.52 -8.59 0.21
C ALA A 120 -8.39 -8.75 1.24
N ASN A 121 -7.48 -7.77 1.33
CA ASN A 121 -6.40 -7.77 2.32
C ASN A 121 -6.95 -7.67 3.76
N PHE A 122 -7.94 -6.82 4.00
CA PHE A 122 -8.56 -6.71 5.32
C PHE A 122 -9.23 -8.01 5.75
N ALA A 123 -9.97 -8.66 4.86
CA ALA A 123 -10.59 -9.95 5.11
C ALA A 123 -9.55 -11.04 5.41
N ALA A 124 -8.46 -11.10 4.63
CA ALA A 124 -7.35 -12.02 4.90
C ALA A 124 -6.75 -11.82 6.31
N ILE A 125 -6.56 -10.57 6.73
CA ILE A 125 -5.97 -10.27 8.04
C ILE A 125 -6.97 -10.58 9.17
N MET A 126 -8.22 -10.12 9.06
CA MET A 126 -9.21 -10.26 10.13
C MET A 126 -9.64 -11.71 10.37
N LEU A 127 -9.84 -12.49 9.30
CA LEU A 127 -10.25 -13.88 9.40
C LEU A 127 -9.15 -14.80 9.94
N ASN A 128 -7.89 -14.33 9.98
CA ASN A 128 -6.75 -15.05 10.53
C ASN A 128 -6.20 -14.37 11.80
N GLY A 129 -7.06 -13.77 12.62
CA GLY A 129 -6.68 -13.27 13.95
C GLY A 129 -5.74 -12.05 13.94
N GLY A 130 -5.73 -11.27 12.85
CA GLY A 130 -4.88 -10.09 12.71
C GLY A 130 -3.58 -10.30 11.98
N SER A 131 -3.40 -11.47 11.37
CA SER A 131 -2.17 -11.86 10.69
C SER A 131 -2.43 -12.12 9.22
N MET A 132 -1.48 -11.71 8.38
CA MET A 132 -1.52 -11.98 6.95
C MET A 132 -0.93 -13.37 6.67
N PRO A 133 -1.67 -14.29 6.03
CA PRO A 133 -1.10 -15.57 5.60
C PRO A 133 -0.03 -15.38 4.53
N VAL A 134 1.06 -16.14 4.62
CA VAL A 134 2.17 -16.11 3.66
C VAL A 134 2.61 -17.51 3.30
N ASP A 135 2.79 -17.76 2.01
CA ASP A 135 3.34 -19.01 1.50
C ASP A 135 4.84 -19.11 1.80
N LEU A 136 5.20 -20.04 2.68
CA LEU A 136 6.58 -20.24 3.12
C LEU A 136 7.45 -20.83 2.00
N MET A 137 6.89 -21.68 1.14
CA MET A 137 7.62 -22.28 0.01
C MET A 137 7.99 -21.21 -1.01
N VAL A 138 7.09 -20.24 -1.25
CA VAL A 138 7.39 -19.10 -2.12
C VAL A 138 8.46 -18.19 -1.49
N LEU A 139 8.44 -17.97 -0.17
CA LEU A 139 9.50 -17.21 0.51
C LEU A 139 10.87 -17.88 0.38
N GLU A 140 10.94 -19.20 0.54
CA GLU A 140 12.15 -20.00 0.40
C GLU A 140 12.70 -19.92 -1.03
N ASN A 141 11.84 -20.13 -2.04
CA ASN A 141 12.22 -20.02 -3.46
C ASN A 141 12.76 -18.62 -3.83
N LEU A 142 12.23 -17.56 -3.21
CA LEU A 142 12.71 -16.20 -3.40
C LEU A 142 14.04 -15.91 -2.65
N GLY A 143 14.46 -16.80 -1.74
CA GLY A 143 15.67 -16.65 -0.93
C GLY A 143 15.49 -15.76 0.29
N PHE A 144 14.26 -15.63 0.81
CA PHE A 144 13.95 -14.81 1.99
C PHE A 144 14.12 -15.58 3.31
N GLU A 145 15.24 -16.26 3.48
CA GLU A 145 15.56 -17.13 4.63
C GLU A 145 15.37 -16.46 5.99
N ASN A 146 15.76 -15.18 6.13
CA ASN A 146 15.61 -14.48 7.41
C ASN A 146 14.14 -14.22 7.77
N MET A 147 13.30 -13.93 6.76
CA MET A 147 11.87 -13.73 6.96
C MET A 147 11.19 -15.06 7.27
N LEU A 148 11.54 -16.12 6.53
CA LEU A 148 11.09 -17.49 6.78
C LEU A 148 11.35 -17.89 8.24
N ASN A 149 12.60 -17.77 8.69
CA ASN A 149 13.01 -18.08 10.06
C ASN A 149 12.29 -17.21 11.10
N SER A 150 12.09 -15.92 10.82
CA SER A 150 11.41 -15.01 11.74
C SER A 150 9.91 -15.30 11.88
N ILE A 151 9.26 -15.77 10.81
CA ILE A 151 7.86 -16.22 10.84
C ILE A 151 7.76 -17.53 11.62
N GLN A 152 8.61 -18.51 11.32
CA GLN A 152 8.63 -19.81 12.01
C GLN A 152 8.92 -19.69 13.52
N GLN A 153 9.75 -18.72 13.91
CA GLN A 153 10.06 -18.43 15.32
C GLN A 153 8.99 -17.57 16.03
N GLY A 154 7.92 -17.17 15.32
CA GLY A 154 6.88 -16.29 15.86
C GLY A 154 7.33 -14.85 16.14
N ALA A 155 8.52 -14.46 15.68
CA ALA A 155 9.08 -13.11 15.86
C ALA A 155 8.35 -12.05 15.01
N LEU A 156 7.62 -12.48 13.97
CA LEU A 156 6.78 -11.63 13.12
C LEU A 156 5.29 -11.96 13.33
N PRO A 157 4.66 -11.45 14.40
CA PRO A 157 3.28 -11.78 14.75
C PRO A 157 2.23 -11.21 13.77
N HIS A 158 2.65 -10.52 12.71
CA HIS A 158 1.79 -10.01 11.64
C HIS A 158 1.68 -10.97 10.46
N TYR A 159 2.45 -12.04 10.46
CA TYR A 159 2.45 -13.05 9.43
C TYR A 159 2.19 -14.41 10.06
N ILE A 160 1.43 -15.24 9.36
CA ILE A 160 1.28 -16.66 9.70
C ILE A 160 1.61 -17.51 8.46
N PRO A 161 2.09 -18.74 8.64
CA PRO A 161 2.21 -19.70 7.55
C PRO A 161 0.86 -19.90 6.85
N LEU A 162 0.88 -20.04 5.52
CA LEU A 162 -0.34 -20.27 4.73
C LEU A 162 -1.08 -21.56 5.13
N GLU A 163 -0.35 -22.53 5.68
CA GLU A 163 -0.88 -23.81 6.17
C GLU A 163 -1.78 -23.66 7.40
N GLU A 164 -1.54 -22.63 8.22
CA GLU A 164 -2.34 -22.31 9.40
C GLU A 164 -3.59 -21.47 9.05
N ALA A 165 -3.69 -21.01 7.80
CA ALA A 165 -4.79 -20.17 7.36
C ALA A 165 -6.04 -20.98 6.98
N GLY A 166 -7.22 -20.42 7.25
CA GLY A 166 -8.50 -21.02 6.84
C GLY A 166 -8.62 -21.21 5.31
N ALA A 167 -9.43 -22.18 4.89
CA ALA A 167 -9.54 -22.61 3.48
C ALA A 167 -9.80 -21.47 2.47
N TYR A 168 -10.60 -20.48 2.83
CA TYR A 168 -10.92 -19.34 1.96
C TYR A 168 -9.87 -18.23 1.98
N THR A 169 -9.15 -18.06 3.09
CA THR A 169 -8.15 -17.00 3.24
C THR A 169 -6.82 -17.37 2.57
N ARG A 170 -6.61 -18.66 2.28
CA ARG A 170 -5.47 -19.15 1.49
C ARG A 170 -5.32 -18.44 0.14
N TYR A 171 -6.44 -18.10 -0.52
CA TYR A 171 -6.43 -17.40 -1.80
C TYR A 171 -6.21 -15.88 -1.68
N LEU A 172 -6.44 -15.32 -0.49
CA LEU A 172 -6.28 -13.88 -0.21
C LEU A 172 -4.91 -13.57 0.43
N GLY A 173 -4.20 -14.59 0.89
CA GLY A 173 -2.86 -14.49 1.44
C GLY A 173 -1.79 -14.11 0.40
N LYS A 174 -0.57 -13.93 0.88
CA LYS A 174 0.60 -13.69 0.04
C LYS A 174 1.12 -15.03 -0.50
N SER A 175 0.67 -15.40 -1.69
CA SER A 175 1.07 -16.63 -2.38
C SER A 175 1.63 -16.41 -3.78
N LEU A 176 1.53 -15.19 -4.31
CA LEU A 176 2.01 -14.87 -5.66
C LEU A 176 3.42 -14.28 -5.59
N SER A 177 4.27 -14.71 -6.52
CA SER A 177 5.61 -14.15 -6.74
C SER A 177 5.75 -13.64 -8.16
N MET A 178 6.72 -12.73 -8.36
CA MET A 178 7.13 -12.36 -9.71
C MET A 178 7.89 -13.51 -10.39
N PRO A 179 7.82 -13.62 -11.73
CA PRO A 179 8.60 -14.60 -12.48
C PRO A 179 10.11 -14.40 -12.26
N ASP A 180 10.89 -15.49 -12.37
CA ASP A 180 12.34 -15.47 -12.12
C ASP A 180 13.13 -14.49 -13.00
N ILE A 181 12.58 -14.17 -14.18
CA ILE A 181 13.16 -13.21 -15.13
C ILE A 181 13.08 -11.76 -14.61
N TYR A 182 12.15 -11.48 -13.68
CA TYR A 182 11.95 -10.15 -13.15
C TYR A 182 13.03 -9.79 -12.11
N PRO A 183 13.68 -8.62 -12.21
CA PRO A 183 14.85 -8.28 -11.39
C PRO A 183 14.51 -8.09 -9.90
N LEU A 184 13.24 -7.84 -9.57
CA LEU A 184 12.78 -7.60 -8.21
C LEU A 184 11.98 -8.79 -7.71
N LYS A 185 12.63 -9.65 -6.92
CA LYS A 185 11.96 -10.70 -6.15
C LYS A 185 11.01 -10.07 -5.13
N GLN A 186 9.73 -10.38 -5.23
CA GLN A 186 8.69 -9.90 -4.33
C GLN A 186 7.58 -10.94 -4.20
N ILE A 187 6.96 -10.97 -3.03
CA ILE A 187 5.80 -11.80 -2.71
C ILE A 187 4.62 -10.90 -2.35
N PHE A 188 3.47 -11.13 -2.99
CA PHE A 188 2.30 -10.26 -2.89
C PHE A 188 1.01 -11.09 -2.89
N SER A 189 -0.08 -10.47 -2.42
CA SER A 189 -1.42 -11.05 -2.49
C SER A 189 -2.16 -10.61 -3.75
N ILE A 190 -3.28 -11.27 -4.06
CA ILE A 190 -4.18 -10.79 -5.10
C ILE A 190 -4.74 -9.40 -4.77
N GLY A 191 -4.98 -9.11 -3.48
CA GLY A 191 -5.39 -7.79 -3.02
C GLY A 191 -4.36 -6.70 -3.30
N ASP A 192 -3.08 -7.01 -3.11
CA ASP A 192 -1.97 -6.10 -3.42
C ASP A 192 -1.91 -5.77 -4.92
N LEU A 193 -2.22 -6.73 -5.80
CA LEU A 193 -2.31 -6.51 -7.24
C LEU A 193 -3.45 -5.55 -7.61
N PHE A 194 -4.63 -5.73 -7.04
CA PHE A 194 -5.78 -4.83 -7.24
C PHE A 194 -5.48 -3.41 -6.73
N ILE A 195 -4.88 -3.29 -5.55
CA ILE A 195 -4.45 -1.99 -4.99
C ILE A 195 -3.45 -1.32 -5.92
N SER A 196 -2.43 -2.05 -6.36
CA SER A 196 -1.35 -1.53 -7.20
C SER A 196 -1.87 -1.10 -8.58
N ALA A 197 -2.74 -1.90 -9.20
CA ALA A 197 -3.42 -1.51 -10.44
C ALA A 197 -4.28 -0.25 -10.26
N GLY A 198 -5.04 -0.16 -9.16
CA GLY A 198 -5.83 1.01 -8.83
C GLY A 198 -4.98 2.28 -8.67
N ILE A 199 -3.84 2.19 -7.97
CA ILE A 199 -2.88 3.29 -7.80
C ILE A 199 -2.26 3.68 -9.15
N PHE A 200 -1.86 2.71 -9.98
CA PHE A 200 -1.31 2.94 -11.31
C PHE A 200 -2.26 3.75 -12.20
N PHE A 201 -3.55 3.39 -12.22
CA PHE A 201 -4.55 4.14 -12.98
C PHE A 201 -4.91 5.48 -12.35
N LEU A 202 -4.93 5.56 -11.01
CA LEU A 202 -5.20 6.79 -10.28
C LEU A 202 -4.18 7.89 -10.64
N ILE A 203 -2.89 7.55 -10.63
CA ILE A 203 -1.81 8.49 -10.96
C ILE A 203 -1.96 9.00 -12.39
N GLN A 204 -2.23 8.11 -13.35
CA GLN A 204 -2.45 8.51 -14.74
C GLN A 204 -3.65 9.43 -14.89
N ASN A 205 -4.77 9.12 -14.24
CA ASN A 205 -5.97 9.94 -14.28
C ASN A 205 -5.76 11.32 -13.63
N MET A 206 -4.93 11.43 -12.60
CA MET A 206 -4.59 12.72 -12.00
C MET A 206 -3.63 13.55 -12.87
N MET A 207 -2.74 12.91 -13.63
CA MET A 207 -1.78 13.60 -14.50
C MET A 207 -2.40 14.10 -15.81
N ILE A 208 -3.29 13.30 -16.40
CA ILE A 208 -3.94 13.59 -17.67
C ILE A 208 -5.05 14.63 -17.42
N PRO A 209 -5.21 15.65 -18.29
CA PRO A 209 -6.35 16.54 -18.18
C PRO A 209 -7.62 15.70 -18.33
N SER A 210 -8.43 15.63 -17.29
CA SER A 210 -9.78 15.13 -17.45
C SER A 210 -10.45 15.99 -18.53
N VAL A 211 -10.96 15.34 -19.59
CA VAL A 211 -11.79 15.99 -20.62
C VAL A 211 -13.06 16.63 -20.01
N TYR A 212 -13.31 16.39 -18.72
CA TYR A 212 -14.16 17.23 -17.88
C TYR A 212 -13.49 18.58 -17.62
N ASN A 213 -13.37 19.38 -18.68
CA ASN A 213 -13.54 20.81 -18.55
C ASN A 213 -14.85 20.99 -17.75
N ARG A 214 -14.74 21.35 -16.46
CA ARG A 214 -15.61 22.41 -15.97
C ARG A 214 -15.25 23.63 -16.84
N THR A 215 -15.79 23.67 -18.06
CA THR A 215 -16.20 24.94 -18.62
C THR A 215 -17.14 25.48 -17.56
N SER A 216 -16.62 26.33 -16.68
CA SER A 216 -17.37 27.50 -16.30
C SER A 216 -17.95 28.02 -17.61
N LYS A 217 -19.22 27.71 -17.87
CA LYS A 217 -20.00 28.49 -18.81
C LYS A 217 -19.90 29.89 -18.24
N ILE A 218 -18.94 30.66 -18.73
CA ILE A 218 -18.90 32.10 -18.49
C ILE A 218 -20.18 32.56 -19.17
N ILE A 219 -21.22 32.76 -18.36
CA ILE A 219 -22.43 33.42 -18.82
C ILE A 219 -21.98 34.85 -19.09
N ARG A 220 -21.63 35.14 -20.35
CA ARG A 220 -21.42 36.51 -20.80
C ARG A 220 -22.79 37.17 -20.80
N PHE A 221 -23.10 37.91 -19.74
CA PHE A 221 -24.18 38.87 -19.78
C PHE A 221 -23.70 40.03 -20.66
N ASP A 222 -24.14 40.02 -21.92
CA ASP A 222 -23.97 41.15 -22.81
C ASP A 222 -24.97 42.24 -22.39
N HIS A 223 -24.55 43.15 -21.51
CA HIS A 223 -25.35 44.31 -21.16
C HIS A 223 -25.28 45.32 -22.30
N LYS A 224 -26.23 45.22 -23.25
CA LYS A 224 -26.59 46.36 -24.10
C LYS A 224 -27.26 47.42 -23.23
N ALA A 225 -26.45 48.31 -22.65
CA ALA A 225 -26.96 49.57 -22.13
C ALA A 225 -27.50 50.38 -23.32
N LYS A 226 -28.83 50.50 -23.42
CA LYS A 226 -29.47 51.50 -24.29
C LYS A 226 -29.06 52.86 -23.75
N VAL A 227 -28.11 53.50 -24.42
CA VAL A 227 -27.87 54.93 -24.29
C VAL A 227 -29.11 55.62 -24.89
N PHE A 228 -29.98 56.12 -24.02
CA PHE A 228 -31.01 57.07 -24.42
C PHE A 228 -30.30 58.38 -24.78
N LYS A 229 -30.53 58.84 -26.02
CA LYS A 229 -30.13 60.16 -26.51
C LYS A 229 -31.02 61.24 -25.92
#